data_AF-A0A2S2NK92-F1
#
_entry.id   AF-A0A2S2NK92-F1
#
_cell.length_a   1.000
_cell.length_b   1.000
_cell.length_c   1.000
_cell.angle_alpha   90.00
_cell.angle_beta   90.00
_cell.angle_gamma   90.00
#
_symmetry.space_group_name_H-M   'P 1'
#
loop_
_entity.id
_entity.type
_entity.pdbx_description
1 polymer ?
#
loop_
_entity_poly.entity_id
_entity_poly.type
_entity_poly.pdbx_seq_one_letter_code
_entity_poly.pdbx_strand_id
1 'polypeptide(L)'
;MYHTYFIIYCLLLLITITATFDKKYQFKQFKDPSNENIFNINEHGSERPCDGHIIESNSYQIKNYPEIPLDIIMELNQVKSVSELFKFMPHIDIQEILKYETNDGQNSTIIPKAATCTTENQTVSLRDDNNPSLYYSPPCTRVKRCGGCCGSSLVSCQPTEVEMLNFEVTILQYNETFTFKEKKIITIEQHVKCKCDCIIKEKDCKPSQMYNARECQCVCNNLEECEEQGKKVWDSDTCSCQCIEEQECTTGYKYDYNTCSCELA
;
A
#
# COMPACT_ATOMS: atom_id res chain seq x y z
N MET A 1 -69.89 -3.91 -4.60
CA MET A 1 -69.30 -5.13 -5.23
C MET A 1 -67.82 -4.98 -5.60
N TYR A 2 -67.28 -3.80 -5.92
CA TYR A 2 -65.85 -3.65 -6.28
C TYR A 2 -64.85 -3.80 -5.12
N HIS A 3 -65.24 -3.41 -3.90
CA HIS A 3 -64.35 -3.46 -2.73
C HIS A 3 -64.00 -4.90 -2.27
N THR A 4 -64.91 -5.86 -2.48
CA THR A 4 -64.69 -7.26 -2.11
C THR A 4 -63.74 -7.97 -3.07
N TYR A 5 -63.72 -7.60 -4.36
CA TYR A 5 -62.78 -8.15 -5.33
C TYR A 5 -61.34 -7.64 -5.12
N PHE A 6 -61.18 -6.39 -4.69
CA PHE A 6 -59.85 -5.82 -4.41
C PHE A 6 -59.17 -6.48 -3.19
N ILE A 7 -59.95 -6.77 -2.15
CA ILE A 7 -59.43 -7.45 -0.94
C ILE A 7 -59.05 -8.91 -1.24
N ILE A 8 -59.85 -9.61 -2.04
CA ILE A 8 -59.54 -10.99 -2.45
C ILE A 8 -58.28 -11.03 -3.34
N TYR A 9 -58.11 -10.06 -4.24
CA TYR A 9 -56.92 -9.95 -5.08
C TYR A 9 -55.63 -9.68 -4.28
N CYS A 10 -55.68 -8.81 -3.27
CA CYS A 10 -54.55 -8.55 -2.37
C CYS A 10 -54.19 -9.75 -1.48
N LEU A 11 -55.18 -10.51 -1.01
CA LEU A 11 -54.93 -11.72 -0.22
C LEU A 11 -54.32 -12.85 -1.06
N LEU A 12 -54.72 -12.99 -2.33
CA LEU A 12 -54.11 -13.95 -3.26
C LEU A 12 -52.65 -13.58 -3.61
N LEU A 13 -52.33 -12.29 -3.75
CA LEU A 13 -50.95 -11.84 -3.98
C LEU A 13 -50.04 -12.10 -2.78
N LEU A 14 -50.52 -11.91 -1.54
CA LEU A 14 -49.74 -12.21 -0.32
C LEU A 14 -49.44 -13.71 -0.16
N ILE A 15 -50.37 -14.59 -0.56
CA ILE A 15 -50.17 -16.06 -0.52
C ILE A 15 -49.14 -16.50 -1.57
N THR A 16 -49.01 -15.79 -2.70
CA THR A 16 -47.98 -16.11 -3.71
C THR A 16 -46.58 -15.67 -3.33
N ILE A 17 -46.44 -14.63 -2.50
CA ILE A 17 -45.13 -14.11 -2.06
C ILE A 17 -44.52 -15.00 -0.97
N THR A 18 -45.33 -15.55 -0.06
CA THR A 18 -44.82 -16.44 1.00
C THR A 18 -44.48 -17.86 0.51
N ALA A 19 -44.96 -18.27 -0.67
CA ALA A 19 -44.66 -19.59 -1.24
C ALA A 19 -43.36 -19.65 -2.06
N THR A 20 -42.58 -18.56 -2.16
CA THR A 20 -41.31 -18.53 -2.92
C THR A 20 -40.05 -18.41 -2.05
N PHE A 21 -40.20 -18.31 -0.72
CA PHE A 21 -39.06 -18.13 0.20
C PHE A 21 -38.61 -19.38 0.96
N ASP A 22 -39.14 -20.56 0.63
CA ASP A 22 -38.73 -21.83 1.26
C ASP A 22 -38.27 -22.85 0.21
N LYS A 23 -37.00 -22.74 -0.20
CA LYS A 23 -36.08 -23.85 -0.54
C LYS A 23 -34.84 -23.32 -1.24
N LYS A 24 -33.70 -23.44 -0.55
CA LYS A 24 -32.41 -24.02 -1.02
C LYS A 24 -31.21 -23.28 -0.43
N TYR A 25 -31.02 -23.43 0.87
CA TYR A 25 -29.70 -23.38 1.49
C TYR A 25 -29.36 -24.81 1.97
N GLN A 26 -28.33 -25.41 1.40
CA GLN A 26 -27.68 -26.60 1.93
C GLN A 26 -26.17 -26.35 1.86
N PHE A 27 -25.59 -26.09 3.03
CA PHE A 27 -24.17 -25.93 3.27
C PHE A 27 -23.54 -27.33 3.31
N LYS A 28 -22.64 -27.64 2.38
CA LYS A 28 -21.87 -28.89 2.41
C LYS A 28 -20.69 -28.69 3.35
N GLN A 29 -20.77 -29.32 4.53
CA GLN A 29 -19.66 -29.42 5.47
C GLN A 29 -18.48 -30.15 4.80
N PHE A 30 -17.32 -29.53 4.77
CA PHE A 30 -16.05 -30.22 4.60
C PHE A 30 -15.36 -30.21 5.97
N LYS A 31 -15.29 -31.38 6.59
CA LYS A 31 -14.47 -31.69 7.75
C LYS A 31 -13.11 -32.08 7.20
N ASP A 32 -12.04 -31.47 7.67
CA ASP A 32 -10.75 -32.14 7.79
C ASP A 32 -10.13 -31.85 9.16
N PRO A 33 -9.31 -32.77 9.69
CA PRO A 33 -9.09 -32.95 11.12
C PRO A 33 -7.72 -32.46 11.58
N SER A 34 -7.60 -32.18 12.90
CA SER A 34 -6.37 -31.98 13.68
C SER A 34 -5.56 -30.72 13.34
N ASN A 35 -5.03 -29.92 14.25
CA ASN A 35 -4.67 -30.12 15.66
C ASN A 35 -4.59 -28.73 16.33
N GLU A 36 -5.06 -28.61 17.56
CA GLU A 36 -4.99 -27.39 18.37
C GLU A 36 -3.56 -27.16 18.89
N ASN A 37 -3.10 -25.90 18.92
CA ASN A 37 -2.64 -25.20 20.13
C ASN A 37 -2.02 -23.81 19.82
N ILE A 38 -2.82 -22.78 20.09
CA ILE A 38 -2.57 -21.50 20.80
C ILE A 38 -1.10 -21.06 20.98
N PHE A 39 -0.75 -19.82 20.58
CA PHE A 39 -0.21 -18.75 21.46
C PHE A 39 -0.22 -17.35 20.81
N ASN A 40 -0.65 -16.35 21.60
CA ASN A 40 -0.86 -14.92 21.31
C ASN A 40 0.42 -14.11 21.06
N ILE A 41 0.37 -13.10 20.18
CA ILE A 41 1.11 -11.83 20.34
C ILE A 41 0.22 -10.66 19.88
N ASN A 42 0.11 -9.65 20.73
CA ASN A 42 -0.60 -8.39 20.50
C ASN A 42 0.26 -7.44 19.66
N GLU A 43 -0.31 -6.81 18.63
CA GLU A 43 0.18 -5.52 18.14
C GLU A 43 -0.97 -4.55 17.82
N HIS A 44 -0.78 -3.33 18.31
CA HIS A 44 -1.72 -2.21 18.28
C HIS A 44 -1.34 -1.32 17.09
N GLY A 45 -2.20 -1.22 16.07
CA GLY A 45 -1.90 -0.43 14.87
C GLY A 45 -3.12 -0.09 14.00
N SER A 46 -3.67 1.10 14.23
CA SER A 46 -4.51 1.96 13.35
C SER A 46 -5.28 1.32 12.18
N GLU A 47 -6.60 1.17 12.34
CA GLU A 47 -7.57 0.81 11.29
C GLU A 47 -7.65 1.86 10.16
N ARG A 48 -7.44 1.44 8.91
CA ARG A 48 -8.16 1.96 7.73
C ARG A 48 -8.50 0.83 6.76
N PRO A 49 -9.67 0.87 6.10
CA PRO A 49 -10.26 -0.30 5.47
C PRO A 49 -9.96 -0.35 3.97
N CYS A 50 -9.10 -1.26 3.56
CA CYS A 50 -9.24 -2.01 2.31
C CYS A 50 -8.87 -3.46 2.66
N ASP A 51 -9.87 -4.33 2.66
CA ASP A 51 -9.78 -5.75 2.94
C ASP A 51 -8.92 -6.42 1.85
N GLY A 52 -7.63 -6.57 2.14
CA GLY A 52 -6.67 -7.32 1.35
C GLY A 52 -6.25 -8.51 2.18
N HIS A 53 -6.56 -9.72 1.69
CA HIS A 53 -5.96 -10.94 2.22
C HIS A 53 -4.44 -10.77 2.24
N ILE A 54 -3.86 -10.67 3.44
CA ILE A 54 -2.42 -10.79 3.65
C ILE A 54 -2.09 -12.24 3.32
N ILE A 55 -1.49 -12.45 2.14
CA ILE A 55 -0.75 -13.67 1.90
C ILE A 55 0.46 -13.58 2.84
N GLU A 56 0.42 -14.29 3.96
CA GLU A 56 1.62 -14.54 4.76
C GLU A 56 2.61 -15.27 3.85
N SER A 57 3.55 -14.51 3.29
CA SER A 57 4.70 -15.11 2.64
C SER A 57 5.52 -15.78 3.73
N ASN A 58 5.43 -17.12 3.80
CA ASN A 58 6.48 -17.96 4.34
C ASN A 58 7.83 -17.34 3.96
N SER A 59 8.70 -17.10 4.95
CA SER A 59 10.09 -16.69 4.74
C SER A 59 10.87 -17.85 4.09
N TYR A 60 10.53 -18.13 2.84
CA TYR A 60 11.39 -18.86 1.94
C TYR A 60 12.65 -18.02 1.80
N GLN A 61 13.78 -18.64 2.17
CA GLN A 61 15.11 -18.07 1.96
C GLN A 61 15.16 -17.36 0.62
N ILE A 62 15.35 -16.04 0.65
CA ILE A 62 15.50 -15.20 -0.52
C ILE A 62 16.77 -15.72 -1.21
N LYS A 63 16.59 -16.57 -2.23
CA LYS A 63 17.66 -16.84 -3.17
C LYS A 63 18.09 -15.48 -3.71
N ASN A 64 19.40 -15.19 -3.72
CA ASN A 64 19.99 -14.00 -4.31
C ASN A 64 19.69 -13.98 -5.82
N TYR A 65 18.48 -13.58 -6.18
CA TYR A 65 18.13 -13.27 -7.56
C TYR A 65 18.69 -11.88 -7.88
N PRO A 66 19.17 -11.67 -9.10
CA PRO A 66 19.55 -10.33 -9.53
C PRO A 66 18.32 -9.42 -9.45
N GLU A 67 18.46 -8.31 -8.71
CA GLU A 67 17.46 -7.26 -8.70
C GLU A 67 17.48 -6.51 -10.04
N ILE A 68 16.31 -6.04 -10.48
CA ILE A 68 16.23 -5.21 -11.68
C ILE A 68 16.82 -3.83 -11.32
N PRO A 69 17.83 -3.33 -12.07
CA PRO A 69 18.34 -1.99 -11.88
C PRO A 69 17.25 -0.92 -11.93
N LEU A 70 17.35 0.09 -11.05
CA LEU A 70 16.32 1.11 -10.91
C LEU A 70 16.11 1.94 -12.18
N ASP A 71 17.19 2.24 -12.91
CA ASP A 71 17.13 2.93 -14.19
C ASP A 71 16.27 2.15 -15.20
N ILE A 72 16.43 0.84 -15.27
CA ILE A 72 15.59 -0.04 -16.10
C ILE A 72 14.13 0.01 -15.63
N ILE A 73 13.87 -0.02 -14.31
CA ILE A 73 12.51 0.13 -13.77
C ILE A 73 11.89 1.48 -14.17
N MET A 74 12.66 2.57 -14.14
CA MET A 74 12.20 3.89 -14.54
C MET A 74 11.80 3.96 -16.02
N GLU A 75 12.50 3.23 -16.89
CA GLU A 75 12.13 3.09 -18.29
C GLU A 75 10.88 2.20 -18.47
N LEU A 76 10.81 1.08 -17.74
CA LEU A 76 9.65 0.17 -17.77
C LEU A 76 8.36 0.88 -17.33
N ASN A 77 8.43 1.83 -16.38
CA ASN A 77 7.28 2.64 -15.96
C ASN A 77 6.69 3.53 -17.07
N GLN A 78 7.44 3.76 -18.14
CA GLN A 78 7.01 4.58 -19.27
C GLN A 78 6.37 3.76 -20.39
N VAL A 79 6.43 2.43 -20.31
CA VAL A 79 5.88 1.51 -21.30
C VAL A 79 4.35 1.57 -21.31
N LYS A 80 3.77 1.78 -22.48
CA LYS A 80 2.30 1.91 -22.68
C LYS A 80 1.70 0.72 -23.43
N SER A 81 2.52 -0.14 -24.02
CA SER A 81 2.06 -1.28 -24.82
C SER A 81 2.99 -2.48 -24.69
N VAL A 82 2.46 -3.67 -24.97
CA VAL A 82 3.24 -4.92 -25.00
C VAL A 82 4.38 -4.85 -26.04
N SER A 83 4.17 -4.16 -27.16
CA SER A 83 5.20 -3.95 -28.17
C SER A 83 6.39 -3.14 -27.66
N GLU A 84 6.15 -2.14 -26.81
CA GLU A 84 7.22 -1.38 -26.16
C GLU A 84 7.96 -2.22 -25.11
N LEU A 85 7.26 -3.13 -24.43
CA LEU A 85 7.87 -4.05 -23.46
C LEU A 85 8.91 -4.98 -24.10
N PHE A 86 8.67 -5.44 -25.33
CA PHE A 86 9.61 -6.32 -26.04
C PHE A 86 10.98 -5.68 -26.32
N LYS A 87 11.11 -4.34 -26.24
CA LYS A 87 12.42 -3.67 -26.34
C LYS A 87 13.40 -4.10 -25.25
N PHE A 88 12.89 -4.54 -24.10
CA PHE A 88 13.69 -5.06 -22.98
C PHE A 88 14.01 -6.56 -23.12
N MET A 89 13.52 -7.22 -24.17
CA MET A 89 13.71 -8.65 -24.43
C MET A 89 14.26 -8.89 -25.84
N PRO A 90 15.44 -8.35 -26.19
CA PRO A 90 15.93 -8.32 -27.57
C PRO A 90 16.24 -9.71 -28.16
N HIS A 91 16.40 -10.73 -27.32
CA HIS A 91 16.73 -12.09 -27.74
C HIS A 91 15.51 -13.01 -27.83
N ILE A 92 14.29 -12.49 -27.61
CA ILE A 92 13.09 -13.31 -27.59
C ILE A 92 12.46 -13.40 -28.98
N ASP A 93 12.11 -14.61 -29.41
CA ASP A 93 11.32 -14.79 -30.63
C ASP A 93 9.87 -14.43 -30.32
N ILE A 94 9.41 -13.30 -30.87
CA ILE A 94 8.03 -12.81 -30.70
C ILE A 94 7.02 -13.88 -31.16
N GLN A 95 7.37 -14.71 -32.16
CA GLN A 95 6.51 -15.81 -32.62
C GLN A 95 6.36 -16.92 -31.58
N GLU A 96 7.32 -17.09 -30.66
CA GLU A 96 7.23 -18.05 -29.56
C GLU A 96 6.32 -17.54 -28.43
N ILE A 97 6.33 -16.22 -28.17
CA ILE A 97 5.46 -15.59 -27.17
C ILE A 97 4.00 -15.58 -27.65
N LEU A 98 3.75 -15.28 -28.92
CA LEU A 98 2.41 -15.26 -29.50
C LEU A 98 1.75 -16.65 -29.52
N LYS A 99 2.52 -17.75 -29.40
CA LYS A 99 1.95 -19.11 -29.21
C LYS A 99 1.25 -19.28 -27.86
N TYR A 100 1.58 -18.46 -26.87
CA TYR A 100 0.92 -18.42 -25.57
C TYR A 100 -0.30 -17.49 -25.54
N GLU A 101 -0.61 -16.79 -26.64
CA GLU A 101 -1.93 -16.19 -26.80
C GLU A 101 -2.95 -17.32 -26.75
N THR A 102 -3.65 -17.42 -25.62
CA THR A 102 -4.69 -18.41 -25.42
C THR A 102 -5.75 -18.20 -26.49
N ASN A 103 -5.79 -19.08 -27.49
CA ASN A 103 -6.97 -19.34 -28.31
C ASN A 103 -8.03 -20.01 -27.41
N ASP A 104 -8.45 -19.32 -26.37
CA ASP A 104 -9.49 -19.80 -25.48
C ASP A 104 -10.80 -19.16 -25.92
N GLY A 105 -11.49 -19.88 -26.81
CA GLY A 105 -12.86 -19.60 -27.19
C GLY A 105 -13.86 -19.71 -26.05
N GLN A 106 -13.45 -19.75 -24.77
CA GLN A 106 -14.39 -19.88 -23.66
C GLN A 106 -13.95 -19.40 -22.28
N ASN A 107 -13.05 -18.41 -22.16
CA ASN A 107 -12.85 -17.68 -20.90
C ASN A 107 -12.75 -16.17 -21.12
N SER A 108 -13.58 -15.39 -20.42
CA SER A 108 -13.63 -13.93 -20.47
C SER A 108 -12.46 -13.29 -19.72
N THR A 109 -11.23 -13.57 -20.13
CA THR A 109 -10.03 -12.98 -19.53
C THR A 109 -9.97 -11.50 -19.88
N ILE A 110 -10.01 -10.63 -18.87
CA ILE A 110 -9.87 -9.18 -19.02
C ILE A 110 -8.39 -8.85 -19.01
N ILE A 111 -7.88 -8.27 -20.09
CA ILE A 111 -6.51 -7.76 -20.14
C ILE A 111 -6.43 -6.52 -19.24
N PRO A 112 -5.54 -6.50 -18.23
CA PRO A 112 -5.41 -5.36 -17.34
C PRO A 112 -4.90 -4.14 -18.11
N LYS A 113 -5.52 -2.99 -17.85
CA LYS A 113 -4.98 -1.70 -18.29
C LYS A 113 -4.04 -1.21 -17.21
N ALA A 114 -2.82 -0.83 -17.59
CA ALA A 114 -1.86 -0.28 -16.65
C ALA A 114 -2.40 1.00 -16.01
N ALA A 115 -2.39 1.06 -14.68
CA ALA A 115 -2.63 2.28 -13.93
C ALA A 115 -1.33 3.10 -13.90
N THR A 116 -1.05 3.83 -14.99
CA THR A 116 0.16 4.64 -15.12
C THR A 116 0.18 5.76 -14.09
N CYS A 117 1.37 6.10 -13.56
CA CYS A 117 1.52 7.23 -12.64
C CYS A 117 1.08 8.55 -13.27
N THR A 118 -0.10 9.03 -12.88
CA THR A 118 -0.74 10.23 -13.43
C THR A 118 -1.70 10.85 -12.42
N THR A 119 -2.28 12.00 -12.77
CA THR A 119 -3.29 12.65 -11.93
C THR A 119 -4.65 11.95 -12.06
N GLU A 120 -5.25 11.57 -10.94
CA GLU A 120 -6.57 10.95 -10.84
C GLU A 120 -7.47 11.72 -9.86
N ASN A 121 -8.78 11.64 -10.05
CA ASN A 121 -9.74 12.26 -9.13
C ASN A 121 -9.81 11.47 -7.84
N GLN A 122 -9.43 12.08 -6.73
CA GLN A 122 -9.55 11.50 -5.39
C GLN A 122 -10.47 12.34 -4.52
N THR A 123 -11.23 11.66 -3.66
CA THR A 123 -12.09 12.30 -2.67
C THR A 123 -11.24 12.85 -1.52
N VAL A 124 -11.41 14.12 -1.19
CA VAL A 124 -10.74 14.80 -0.08
C VAL A 124 -11.77 15.41 0.86
N SER A 125 -11.56 15.20 2.16
CA SER A 125 -12.39 15.79 3.21
C SER A 125 -12.26 17.31 3.20
N LEU A 126 -13.39 18.00 3.34
CA LEU A 126 -13.46 19.45 3.58
C LEU A 126 -13.60 19.77 5.07
N ARG A 127 -13.57 18.78 5.96
CA ARG A 127 -13.55 19.03 7.40
C ARG A 127 -12.13 19.30 7.85
N ASP A 128 -11.91 20.44 8.49
CA ASP A 128 -10.63 20.78 9.15
C ASP A 128 -10.73 20.79 10.68
N ASP A 129 -11.90 20.46 11.21
CA ASP A 129 -12.19 20.31 12.64
C ASP A 129 -12.96 18.98 12.88
N ASN A 130 -12.56 18.25 13.92
CA ASN A 130 -13.16 16.99 14.34
C ASN A 130 -14.38 17.14 15.25
N ASN A 131 -14.82 18.37 15.54
CA ASN A 131 -15.98 18.64 16.38
C ASN A 131 -17.23 17.97 15.80
N PRO A 132 -17.86 17.03 16.53
CA PRO A 132 -18.99 16.26 16.04
C PRO A 132 -20.28 17.09 15.91
N SER A 133 -20.36 18.24 16.59
CA SER A 133 -21.49 19.18 16.48
C SER A 133 -21.43 20.05 15.22
N LEU A 134 -20.37 19.97 14.40
CA LEU A 134 -20.24 20.73 13.17
C LEU A 134 -20.51 19.87 11.94
N TYR A 135 -21.37 20.38 11.05
CA TYR A 135 -21.62 19.81 9.73
C TYR A 135 -21.07 20.72 8.65
N TYR A 136 -20.19 20.19 7.81
CA TYR A 136 -19.60 20.87 6.67
C TYR A 136 -20.39 20.49 5.41
N SER A 137 -20.89 21.49 4.67
CA SER A 137 -21.66 21.29 3.45
C SER A 137 -20.91 21.85 2.23
N PRO A 138 -20.52 21.00 1.25
CA PRO A 138 -20.47 19.53 1.33
C PRO A 138 -19.35 19.04 2.28
N PRO A 139 -19.38 17.78 2.76
CA PRO A 139 -18.36 17.26 3.69
C PRO A 139 -17.04 16.87 3.00
N CYS A 140 -17.08 16.60 1.69
CA CYS A 140 -15.92 16.25 0.89
C CYS A 140 -16.11 16.72 -0.56
N THR A 141 -15.00 16.84 -1.29
CA THR A 141 -14.98 17.16 -2.72
C THR A 141 -13.99 16.26 -3.44
N ARG A 142 -13.90 16.36 -4.78
CA ARG A 142 -12.89 15.67 -5.57
C ARG A 142 -11.85 16.67 -6.06
N VAL A 143 -10.58 16.33 -5.90
CA VAL A 143 -9.45 17.05 -6.46
C VAL A 143 -8.52 16.07 -7.16
N LYS A 144 -7.69 16.57 -8.07
CA LYS A 144 -6.67 15.72 -8.70
C LYS A 144 -5.54 15.42 -7.72
N ARG A 145 -5.18 14.15 -7.59
CA ARG A 145 -4.02 13.66 -6.83
C ARG A 145 -3.25 12.68 -7.68
N CYS A 146 -1.98 12.49 -7.38
CA CYS A 146 -1.16 11.49 -8.06
C CYS A 146 -1.61 10.10 -7.62
N GLY A 147 -1.86 9.26 -8.60
CA GLY A 147 -2.28 7.87 -8.44
C GLY A 147 -1.66 7.00 -9.52
N GLY A 148 -1.86 5.70 -9.40
CA GLY A 148 -1.23 4.70 -10.26
C GLY A 148 -0.02 4.03 -9.61
N CYS A 149 0.62 3.15 -10.37
CA CYS A 149 1.66 2.25 -9.90
C CYS A 149 3.03 2.61 -10.49
N CYS A 150 4.08 2.26 -9.74
CA CYS A 150 5.47 2.28 -10.18
C CYS A 150 6.07 0.87 -10.00
N GLY A 151 6.99 0.47 -10.87
CA GLY A 151 7.47 -0.90 -11.03
C GLY A 151 8.47 -1.40 -9.99
N SER A 152 8.64 -0.69 -8.87
CA SER A 152 9.49 -1.13 -7.76
C SER A 152 8.98 -0.55 -6.44
N SER A 153 9.22 -1.26 -5.34
CA SER A 153 8.95 -0.82 -3.98
C SER A 153 9.81 0.37 -3.53
N LEU A 154 10.90 0.67 -4.25
CA LEU A 154 11.77 1.80 -3.94
C LEU A 154 11.17 3.16 -4.36
N VAL A 155 10.12 3.14 -5.18
CA VAL A 155 9.57 4.33 -5.85
C VAL A 155 8.06 4.41 -5.72
N SER A 156 7.53 5.62 -5.73
CA SER A 156 6.09 5.87 -5.67
C SER A 156 5.67 6.98 -6.63
N CYS A 157 4.39 7.01 -6.96
CA CYS A 157 3.83 8.06 -7.82
C CYS A 157 3.65 9.36 -7.03
N GLN A 158 4.52 10.34 -7.29
CA GLN A 158 4.62 11.58 -6.51
C GLN A 158 4.33 12.82 -7.37
N PRO A 159 3.78 13.90 -6.79
CA PRO A 159 3.58 15.15 -7.50
C PRO A 159 4.89 15.84 -7.84
N THR A 160 4.96 16.42 -9.04
CA THR A 160 6.05 17.30 -9.47
C THR A 160 5.64 18.76 -9.59
N GLU A 161 4.33 18.99 -9.66
CA GLU A 161 3.72 20.31 -9.76
C GLU A 161 2.39 20.27 -9.03
N VAL A 162 2.16 21.27 -8.16
CA VAL A 162 0.96 21.38 -7.33
C VAL A 162 0.35 22.78 -7.47
N GLU A 163 -0.96 22.86 -7.35
CA GLU A 163 -1.73 24.09 -7.29
C GLU A 163 -2.66 24.08 -6.07
N MET A 164 -2.92 25.27 -5.50
CA MET A 164 -3.78 25.42 -4.33
C MET A 164 -5.17 25.87 -4.75
N LEU A 165 -6.19 25.08 -4.44
CA LEU A 165 -7.59 25.40 -4.69
C LEU A 165 -8.27 25.90 -3.43
N ASN A 166 -9.09 26.94 -3.55
CA ASN A 166 -9.88 27.49 -2.45
C ASN A 166 -11.35 27.12 -2.61
N PHE A 167 -11.88 26.34 -1.67
CA PHE A 167 -13.29 25.96 -1.63
C PHE A 167 -14.02 26.76 -0.55
N GLU A 168 -15.14 27.39 -0.90
CA GLU A 168 -16.06 27.95 0.09
C GLU A 168 -16.98 26.83 0.61
N VAL A 169 -16.97 26.61 1.92
CA VAL A 169 -17.73 25.56 2.60
C VAL A 169 -18.66 26.19 3.63
N THR A 170 -19.91 25.74 3.67
CA THR A 170 -20.89 26.21 4.66
C THR A 170 -20.83 25.32 5.89
N ILE A 171 -20.66 25.91 7.07
CA ILE A 171 -20.59 25.18 8.34
C ILE A 171 -21.88 25.43 9.12
N LEU A 172 -22.53 24.34 9.51
CA LEU A 172 -23.69 24.33 10.39
C LEU A 172 -23.28 23.80 11.77
N GLN A 173 -23.84 24.35 12.83
CA GLN A 173 -23.67 23.86 14.19
C GLN A 173 -24.96 23.22 14.69
N TYR A 174 -24.84 22.03 15.26
CA TYR A 174 -25.92 21.29 15.88
C TYR A 174 -25.94 21.50 17.40
N ASN A 175 -26.99 22.15 17.89
CA ASN A 175 -27.31 22.29 19.31
C ASN A 175 -28.83 22.04 19.45
N GLU A 176 -29.25 20.77 19.48
CA GLU A 176 -30.65 20.28 19.38
C GLU A 176 -31.32 20.53 18.01
N THR A 177 -30.97 21.63 17.34
CA THR A 177 -31.32 21.94 15.95
C THR A 177 -30.09 22.44 15.19
N PHE A 178 -30.13 22.42 13.86
CA PHE A 178 -29.07 22.98 13.03
C PHE A 178 -29.19 24.50 12.91
N THR A 179 -28.08 25.19 13.14
CA THR A 179 -27.96 26.63 12.96
C THR A 179 -26.78 26.93 12.02
N PHE A 180 -26.88 28.00 11.24
CA PHE A 180 -25.76 28.47 10.43
C PHE A 180 -24.67 29.01 11.36
N LYS A 181 -23.44 28.51 11.21
CA LYS A 181 -22.28 29.00 11.95
C LYS A 181 -21.52 30.04 11.13
N GLU A 182 -20.98 29.61 9.99
CA GLU A 182 -20.16 30.47 9.12
C GLU A 182 -20.00 29.89 7.71
N LYS A 183 -19.49 30.71 6.79
CA LYS A 183 -18.88 30.27 5.53
C LYS A 183 -17.37 30.37 5.67
N LYS A 184 -16.66 29.29 5.37
CA LYS A 184 -15.22 29.19 5.55
C LYS A 184 -14.55 28.84 4.22
N ILE A 185 -13.42 29.49 3.93
CA ILE A 185 -12.58 29.12 2.80
C ILE A 185 -11.60 28.04 3.27
N ILE A 186 -11.58 26.92 2.57
CA ILE A 186 -10.70 25.79 2.84
C ILE A 186 -9.79 25.61 1.63
N THR A 187 -8.48 25.75 1.86
CA THR A 187 -7.47 25.59 0.81
C THR A 187 -7.02 24.14 0.75
N ILE A 188 -7.13 23.51 -0.43
CA ILE A 188 -6.77 22.12 -0.66
C ILE A 188 -5.77 22.05 -1.81
N GLU A 189 -4.71 21.26 -1.61
CA GLU A 189 -3.72 20.96 -2.64
C GLU A 189 -4.29 20.04 -3.74
N GLN A 190 -4.08 20.46 -4.99
CA GLN A 190 -4.34 19.70 -6.21
C GLN A 190 -3.03 19.43 -6.96
N HIS A 191 -2.81 18.18 -7.37
CA HIS A 191 -1.63 17.81 -8.15
C HIS A 191 -1.91 18.06 -9.64
N VAL A 192 -0.94 18.67 -10.33
CA VAL A 192 -1.02 19.01 -11.76
C VAL A 192 -0.21 18.02 -12.61
N LYS A 193 0.95 17.58 -12.12
CA LYS A 193 1.82 16.61 -12.79
C LYS A 193 2.38 15.61 -11.80
N CYS A 194 2.62 14.39 -12.28
CA CYS A 194 3.09 13.26 -11.48
C CYS A 194 4.28 12.58 -12.17
N LYS A 195 5.16 11.95 -11.37
CA LYS A 195 6.18 11.02 -11.86
C LYS A 195 6.43 9.93 -10.82
N CYS A 196 6.94 8.77 -11.27
CA CYS A 196 7.55 7.82 -10.36
C CYS A 196 8.86 8.43 -9.83
N ASP A 197 8.98 8.51 -8.52
CA ASP A 197 10.15 9.08 -7.85
C ASP A 197 10.51 8.26 -6.61
N CYS A 198 11.76 8.35 -6.17
CA CYS A 198 12.25 7.64 -5.00
C CYS A 198 11.40 7.95 -3.76
N ILE A 199 11.05 6.93 -2.98
CA ILE A 199 10.36 7.12 -1.70
C ILE A 199 11.31 7.81 -0.72
N ILE A 200 12.53 7.30 -0.59
CA ILE A 200 13.60 7.89 0.21
C ILE A 200 14.18 9.08 -0.55
N LYS A 201 14.28 10.21 0.13
CA LYS A 201 14.91 11.45 -0.36
C LYS A 201 16.22 11.69 0.38
N GLU A 202 17.04 12.57 -0.18
CA GLU A 202 18.32 12.96 0.41
C GLU A 202 18.18 13.47 1.85
N LYS A 203 17.12 14.22 2.15
CA LYS A 203 16.82 14.71 3.51
C LYS A 203 16.51 13.61 4.53
N ASP A 204 16.17 12.41 4.07
CA ASP A 204 15.85 11.27 4.91
C ASP A 204 17.13 10.50 5.30
N CYS A 205 18.27 10.78 4.63
CA CYS A 205 19.56 10.21 4.96
C CYS A 205 20.17 10.87 6.20
N LYS A 206 20.87 10.06 7.02
CA LYS A 206 21.60 10.54 8.18
C LYS A 206 22.91 11.23 7.78
N PRO A 207 23.53 12.05 8.65
CA PRO A 207 24.78 12.74 8.34
C PRO A 207 25.97 11.83 7.96
N SER A 208 25.97 10.56 8.39
CA SER A 208 26.98 9.55 8.06
C SER A 208 26.72 8.85 6.71
N GLN A 209 25.59 9.12 6.08
CA GLN A 209 25.15 8.53 4.83
C GLN A 209 25.16 9.58 3.71
N MET A 210 25.25 9.10 2.48
CA MET A 210 25.08 9.88 1.27
C MET A 210 23.95 9.27 0.44
N TYR A 211 23.13 10.12 -0.15
CA TYR A 211 22.02 9.67 -0.97
C TYR A 211 22.49 9.20 -2.35
N ASN A 212 22.25 7.94 -2.67
CA ASN A 212 22.41 7.40 -4.01
C ASN A 212 21.09 7.51 -4.79
N ALA A 213 20.98 8.57 -5.59
CA ALA A 213 19.80 8.81 -6.43
C ALA A 213 19.56 7.73 -7.49
N ARG A 214 20.58 6.95 -7.87
CA ARG A 214 20.45 5.87 -8.87
C ARG A 214 19.87 4.59 -8.29
N GLU A 215 19.88 4.44 -6.96
CA GLU A 215 19.37 3.25 -6.28
C GLU A 215 18.24 3.59 -5.31
N CYS A 216 17.85 4.88 -5.22
CA CYS A 216 16.89 5.39 -4.23
C CYS A 216 17.25 5.01 -2.78
N GLN A 217 18.53 5.01 -2.43
CA GLN A 217 19.01 4.50 -1.13
C GLN A 217 20.01 5.45 -0.50
N CYS A 218 20.04 5.45 0.84
CA CYS A 218 21.09 6.10 1.61
C CYS A 218 22.23 5.09 1.77
N VAL A 219 23.42 5.42 1.27
CA VAL A 219 24.60 4.57 1.36
C VAL A 219 25.59 5.17 2.35
N CYS A 220 26.26 4.32 3.13
CA CYS A 220 27.27 4.79 4.07
C CYS A 220 28.52 5.26 3.33
N ASN A 221 29.12 6.37 3.78
CA ASN A 221 30.34 6.90 3.18
C ASN A 221 31.57 6.03 3.45
N ASN A 222 31.56 5.31 4.57
CA ASN A 222 32.65 4.42 4.97
C ASN A 222 32.15 2.98 4.85
N LEU A 223 32.62 2.25 3.83
CA LEU A 223 32.71 0.80 3.91
C LEU A 223 34.03 0.49 4.65
N GLU A 224 34.02 0.55 5.97
CA GLU A 224 35.06 -0.17 6.71
C GLU A 224 34.71 -1.67 6.59
N GLU A 225 35.70 -2.49 6.21
CA GLU A 225 35.51 -3.93 6.04
C GLU A 225 35.02 -4.55 7.35
N CYS A 226 33.72 -4.86 7.42
CA CYS A 226 33.07 -5.43 8.60
C CYS A 226 33.27 -6.95 8.72
N GLU A 227 34.45 -7.44 8.36
CA GLU A 227 34.77 -8.87 8.29
C GLU A 227 36.00 -9.22 9.11
N GLU A 228 35.98 -8.95 10.43
CA GLU A 228 37.12 -9.40 11.23
C GLU A 228 37.02 -10.84 11.74
N GLN A 229 35.83 -11.46 11.88
CA GLN A 229 35.70 -12.87 12.33
C GLN A 229 34.26 -13.42 12.42
N GLY A 230 33.26 -12.75 11.83
CA GLY A 230 31.85 -13.14 11.97
C GLY A 230 31.21 -12.86 13.33
N LYS A 231 31.88 -12.09 14.21
CA LYS A 231 31.34 -11.60 15.49
C LYS A 231 30.68 -10.22 15.39
N LYS A 232 30.94 -9.51 14.28
CA LYS A 232 30.36 -8.20 13.99
C LYS A 232 29.46 -8.29 12.77
N VAL A 233 28.45 -7.45 12.77
CA VAL A 233 27.55 -7.22 11.64
C VAL A 233 27.56 -5.73 11.31
N TRP A 234 27.52 -5.42 10.03
CA TRP A 234 27.38 -4.05 9.57
C TRP A 234 25.94 -3.58 9.75
N ASP A 235 25.77 -2.48 10.48
CA ASP A 235 24.50 -1.78 10.58
C ASP A 235 24.48 -0.62 9.57
N SER A 236 23.66 -0.77 8.53
CA SER A 236 23.49 0.23 7.47
C SER A 236 22.84 1.53 7.94
N ASP A 237 22.06 1.48 9.03
CA ASP A 237 21.38 2.64 9.59
C ASP A 237 22.34 3.49 10.41
N THR A 238 23.26 2.89 11.16
CA THR A 238 24.25 3.64 11.94
C THR A 238 25.57 3.85 11.20
N CYS A 239 25.78 3.15 10.09
CA CYS A 239 27.06 3.10 9.36
C CYS A 239 28.21 2.68 10.26
N SER A 240 28.00 1.62 11.04
CA SER A 240 28.99 1.11 11.99
C SER A 240 28.96 -0.41 12.07
N CYS A 241 30.13 -1.00 12.38
CA CYS A 241 30.23 -2.41 12.73
C CYS A 241 29.84 -2.61 14.19
N GLN A 242 28.74 -3.33 14.43
CA GLN A 242 28.25 -3.65 15.77
C GLN A 242 28.50 -5.12 16.08
N CYS A 243 28.76 -5.42 17.35
CA CYS A 243 28.86 -6.80 17.82
C CYS A 243 27.47 -7.46 17.75
N ILE A 244 27.43 -8.71 17.27
CA ILE A 244 26.17 -9.47 17.16
C ILE A 244 25.58 -9.75 18.55
N GLU A 245 26.45 -10.04 19.52
CA GLU A 245 26.07 -10.30 20.91
C GLU A 245 26.93 -9.46 21.87
N GLU A 246 26.26 -8.64 22.68
CA GLU A 246 26.87 -8.00 23.84
C GLU A 246 26.70 -8.90 25.07
N GLN A 247 27.78 -9.11 25.83
CA GLN A 247 27.78 -9.96 27.02
C GLN A 247 28.26 -9.19 28.25
N GLU A 248 27.69 -9.50 29.41
CA GLU A 248 28.13 -8.94 30.68
C GLU A 248 29.42 -9.62 31.15
N CYS A 249 30.48 -8.84 31.35
CA CYS A 249 31.77 -9.37 31.80
C CYS A 249 31.82 -9.57 33.32
N THR A 250 32.58 -10.58 33.75
CA THR A 250 32.81 -10.87 35.17
C THR A 250 33.78 -9.86 35.80
N THR A 251 33.81 -9.80 37.14
CA THR A 251 34.64 -8.84 37.91
C THR A 251 36.10 -8.87 37.47
N GLY A 252 36.64 -7.71 37.07
CA GLY A 252 38.02 -7.56 36.59
C GLY A 252 38.18 -7.59 35.07
N TYR A 253 37.09 -7.79 34.33
CA TYR A 253 37.07 -7.74 32.86
C TYR A 253 36.16 -6.61 32.37
N LYS A 254 36.48 -6.03 31.21
CA LYS A 254 35.67 -5.04 30.50
C LYS A 254 35.40 -5.53 29.09
N TYR A 255 34.18 -5.28 28.60
CA TYR A 255 33.81 -5.63 27.23
C TYR A 255 34.51 -4.69 26.25
N ASP A 256 35.24 -5.25 25.29
CA ASP A 256 35.86 -4.51 24.18
C ASP A 256 34.98 -4.61 22.92
N TYR A 257 34.46 -3.47 22.48
CA TYR A 257 33.61 -3.34 21.29
C TYR A 257 34.39 -3.53 19.97
N ASN A 258 35.73 -3.52 20.02
CA ASN A 258 36.58 -3.83 18.88
C ASN A 258 36.71 -5.34 18.67
N THR A 259 36.88 -6.14 19.73
CA THR A 259 37.05 -7.61 19.63
C THR A 259 35.76 -8.38 19.88
N CYS A 260 34.70 -7.70 20.34
CA CYS A 260 33.44 -8.29 20.80
C CYS A 260 33.66 -9.35 21.86
N SER A 261 34.54 -9.07 22.83
CA SER A 261 34.92 -10.01 23.88
C SER A 261 35.28 -9.33 25.20
N CYS A 262 35.23 -10.06 26.30
CA CYS A 262 35.64 -9.56 27.61
C CYS A 262 37.15 -9.67 27.79
N GLU A 263 37.82 -8.54 27.95
CA GLU A 263 39.26 -8.45 28.14
C GLU A 263 39.60 -7.93 29.54
N LEU A 264 40.78 -8.28 30.05
CA LEU A 264 41.21 -7.88 31.40
C LEU A 264 41.34 -6.36 31.46
N ALA A 265 40.70 -5.73 32.45
CA ALA A 265 40.67 -4.28 32.62
C ALA A 265 41.99 -3.71 33.20
#